data_AF-A0A5J4RH86-F1
#
_entry.id   AF-A0A5J4RH86-F1
#
_cell.length_a   1.000
_cell.length_b   1.000
_cell.length_c   1.000
_cell.angle_alpha   90.00
_cell.angle_beta   90.00
_cell.angle_gamma   90.00
#
_symmetry.space_group_name_H-M   'P 1'
#
loop_
_entity.id
_entity.type
_entity.pdbx_description
1 polymer ?
#
loop_
_entity_poly.entity_id
_entity_poly.type
_entity_poly.pdbx_seq_one_letter_code
_entity_poly.pdbx_strand_id
1 'polypeptide(L)'
;MKLTTKFQQEGIHLNTISEEDQKKLIAEGKDPIDVNFEGTELEKAVTNKGTNALIVREFWEECIKDSNGVLPGKTIFFCMTMKHARRIKEIFDQFYPQGAGEIAKVIVSDDPRVYGKGGLLDQFKNNDFPRIAISVDMLDTGIDISELVNLVFAKPVFSYTKFWQMIGRGTRILNFSQRKSWCHEKDKFLIIDCWDNFEYFKLNPKGKENKIQTALPVRLFKMHLEKLQIAIEKNSAIADSEKLNPCLKEHRQVQV
;
A
#
# COMPACT_ATOMS: atom_id res chain seq x y z
N MET A 1 -7.86 -8.50 17.39
CA MET A 1 -6.97 -9.51 16.80
C MET A 1 -5.80 -8.78 16.16
N LYS A 2 -4.58 -8.97 16.68
CA LYS A 2 -3.35 -8.35 16.14
C LYS A 2 -3.17 -8.90 14.72
N LEU A 3 -3.12 -8.06 13.69
CA LEU A 3 -2.52 -8.50 12.43
C LEU A 3 -1.03 -8.47 12.65
N THR A 4 -0.55 -9.59 13.14
CA THR A 4 0.79 -10.05 12.84
C THR A 4 0.79 -10.24 11.32
N THR A 5 1.17 -9.19 10.59
CA THR A 5 1.50 -9.31 9.16
C THR A 5 2.49 -10.46 9.03
N LYS A 6 2.54 -11.16 7.89
CA LYS A 6 3.55 -12.24 7.71
C LYS A 6 4.97 -11.72 7.94
N PHE A 7 5.18 -10.42 7.82
CA PHE A 7 6.34 -9.68 8.33
C PHE A 7 6.73 -9.92 9.79
N GLN A 8 5.76 -9.83 10.71
CA GLN A 8 5.97 -10.08 12.12
C GLN A 8 6.12 -11.60 12.42
N GLN A 9 5.67 -12.50 11.52
CA GLN A 9 5.75 -13.96 11.69
C GLN A 9 6.96 -14.62 11.00
N GLU A 10 7.39 -14.12 9.83
CA GLU A 10 8.52 -14.65 9.02
C GLU A 10 9.87 -13.99 9.37
N GLY A 11 9.92 -13.19 10.44
CA GLY A 11 11.16 -12.94 11.16
C GLY A 11 11.95 -11.72 10.70
N ILE A 12 11.42 -10.53 10.95
CA ILE A 12 12.24 -9.41 11.41
C ILE A 12 11.50 -8.67 12.53
N HIS A 13 11.61 -9.15 13.77
CA HIS A 13 11.33 -8.31 14.93
C HIS A 13 12.43 -7.25 15.03
N LEU A 14 12.23 -6.07 14.43
CA LEU A 14 13.11 -4.92 14.63
C LEU A 14 12.80 -4.26 15.99
N ASN A 15 13.07 -5.00 17.07
CA ASN A 15 13.40 -4.36 18.35
C ASN A 15 14.74 -3.64 18.15
N THR A 16 14.71 -2.43 17.60
CA THR A 16 15.95 -1.72 17.29
C THR A 16 15.82 -0.23 17.51
N ILE A 17 15.50 0.14 18.74
CA ILE A 17 15.93 1.42 19.28
C ILE A 17 16.42 1.17 20.70
N SER A 18 17.70 1.46 20.93
CA SER A 18 18.29 1.47 22.27
C SER A 18 17.59 2.51 23.13
N GLU A 19 17.35 2.22 24.41
CA GLU A 19 16.79 3.18 25.38
C GLU A 19 17.60 4.50 25.43
N GLU A 20 18.87 4.48 25.01
CA GLU A 20 19.72 5.67 24.91
C GLU A 20 19.30 6.64 23.79
N ASP A 21 18.89 6.11 22.62
CA ASP A 21 18.40 6.94 21.51
C ASP A 21 17.03 7.53 21.86
N GLN A 22 16.20 6.78 22.60
CA GLN A 22 14.93 7.29 23.15
C GLN A 22 15.17 8.42 24.16
N LYS A 23 16.17 8.28 25.04
CA LYS A 23 16.51 9.31 26.04
C LYS A 23 17.09 10.58 25.42
N LYS A 24 17.90 10.48 24.36
CA LYS A 24 18.41 11.66 23.64
C LYS A 24 17.31 12.47 22.95
N LEU A 25 16.31 11.79 22.38
CA LEU A 25 15.16 12.44 21.73
C LEU A 25 14.23 13.14 22.74
N ILE A 26 14.13 12.63 23.97
CA ILE A 26 13.28 13.19 25.04
C ILE A 26 14.01 14.30 25.82
N ALA A 27 15.33 14.18 26.03
CA ALA A 27 16.11 15.09 26.88
C ALA A 27 16.42 16.46 26.28
N GLU A 28 16.42 16.60 24.94
CA GLU A 28 16.80 17.88 24.31
C GLU A 28 15.66 18.88 24.15
N GLY A 29 14.40 18.52 24.46
CA GLY A 29 13.25 19.43 24.33
C GLY A 29 13.05 20.00 22.91
N LYS A 30 13.75 19.43 21.92
CA LYS A 30 13.59 19.72 20.50
C LYS A 30 12.53 18.79 19.95
N ASP A 31 11.61 19.33 19.17
CA ASP A 31 10.77 18.50 18.32
C ASP A 31 11.66 17.56 17.49
N PRO A 32 11.33 16.25 17.34
CA PRO A 32 12.09 15.28 16.52
C PRO A 32 12.16 15.61 15.01
N ILE A 33 11.85 16.85 14.63
CA ILE A 33 11.58 17.32 13.27
C ILE A 33 12.87 17.44 12.45
N ASP A 34 14.04 17.66 13.08
CA ASP A 34 15.29 17.97 12.36
C ASP A 34 16.40 16.91 12.56
N VAL A 35 16.08 15.74 13.09
CA VAL A 35 17.07 14.65 13.10
C VAL A 35 17.21 14.16 11.65
N ASN A 36 18.27 14.61 10.98
CA ASN A 36 18.64 14.06 9.70
C ASN A 36 19.04 12.60 9.89
N PHE A 37 18.11 11.67 9.63
CA PHE A 37 18.37 10.25 9.72
C PHE A 37 19.20 9.72 8.54
N GLU A 38 19.58 10.57 7.56
CA GLU A 38 20.44 10.14 6.46
C GLU A 38 21.81 9.67 6.97
N GLY A 39 22.19 8.46 6.61
CA GLY A 39 23.44 7.80 6.98
C GLY A 39 23.39 7.05 8.31
N THR A 40 22.30 7.12 9.06
CA THR A 40 22.17 6.42 10.36
C THR A 40 22.00 4.90 10.18
N GLU A 41 22.35 4.13 11.22
CA GLU A 41 22.08 2.68 11.25
C GLU A 41 20.58 2.37 11.11
N LEU A 42 19.73 3.27 11.61
CA LEU A 42 18.29 3.20 11.44
C LEU A 42 17.89 3.35 9.96
N GLU A 43 18.53 4.24 9.19
CA GLU A 43 18.31 4.30 7.73
C GLU A 43 18.77 3.03 7.02
N LYS A 44 19.89 2.44 7.41
CA LYS A 44 20.33 1.17 6.80
C LYS A 44 19.35 0.04 7.09
N ALA A 45 18.85 -0.05 8.32
CA ALA A 45 17.84 -1.03 8.71
C ALA A 45 16.53 -0.83 7.95
N VAL A 46 16.06 0.42 7.86
CA VAL A 46 14.83 0.79 7.14
C VAL A 46 14.96 0.59 5.64
N THR A 47 16.13 0.89 5.08
CA THR A 47 16.32 0.93 3.62
C THR A 47 16.92 -0.35 3.04
N ASN A 48 16.88 -1.45 3.80
CA ASN A 48 17.27 -2.75 3.31
C ASN A 48 16.37 -3.17 2.14
N LYS A 49 16.98 -3.48 0.99
CA LYS A 49 16.27 -3.86 -0.24
C LYS A 49 15.36 -5.06 -0.03
N GLY A 50 15.79 -6.06 0.75
CA GLY A 50 15.01 -7.26 1.03
C GLY A 50 13.72 -6.94 1.80
N THR A 51 13.84 -6.14 2.86
CA THR A 51 12.70 -5.68 3.66
C THR A 51 11.72 -4.87 2.82
N ASN A 52 12.21 -3.91 2.03
CA ASN A 52 11.34 -3.07 1.19
C ASN A 52 10.62 -3.86 0.10
N ALA A 53 11.28 -4.85 -0.49
CA ALA A 53 10.66 -5.76 -1.46
C ALA A 53 9.51 -6.54 -0.81
N LEU A 54 9.74 -7.09 0.37
CA LEU A 54 8.68 -7.76 1.12
C LEU A 54 7.52 -6.79 1.43
N ILE A 55 7.80 -5.52 1.81
CA ILE A 55 6.77 -4.57 2.25
C ILE A 55 5.84 -4.28 1.08
N VAL A 56 6.42 -4.04 -0.10
CA VAL A 56 5.66 -3.79 -1.33
C VAL A 56 4.81 -5.00 -1.71
N ARG A 57 5.35 -6.22 -1.58
CA ARG A 57 4.61 -7.45 -1.89
C ARG A 57 3.44 -7.66 -0.93
N GLU A 58 3.68 -7.61 0.38
CA GLU A 58 2.63 -7.74 1.40
C GLU A 58 1.55 -6.67 1.23
N PHE A 59 1.96 -5.42 0.99
CA PHE A 59 1.03 -4.34 0.70
C PHE A 59 0.12 -4.70 -0.47
N TRP A 60 0.66 -5.19 -1.58
CA TRP A 60 -0.15 -5.50 -2.75
C TRP A 60 -1.12 -6.66 -2.53
N GLU A 61 -0.72 -7.64 -1.72
CA GLU A 61 -1.56 -8.78 -1.34
C GLU A 61 -2.72 -8.32 -0.42
N GLU A 62 -2.43 -7.50 0.59
CA GLU A 62 -3.35 -7.20 1.69
C GLU A 62 -4.10 -5.86 1.58
N CYS A 63 -3.69 -4.97 0.68
CA CYS A 63 -4.31 -3.65 0.52
C CYS A 63 -5.79 -3.73 0.17
N ILE A 64 -6.53 -2.69 0.55
CA ILE A 64 -7.86 -2.44 0.01
C ILE A 64 -7.69 -2.03 -1.45
N LYS A 65 -8.31 -2.80 -2.34
CA LYS A 65 -8.29 -2.61 -3.78
C LYS A 65 -9.50 -1.82 -4.25
N ASP A 66 -9.46 -1.39 -5.50
CA ASP A 66 -10.58 -0.78 -6.20
C ASP A 66 -11.76 -1.74 -6.35
N SER A 67 -12.88 -1.25 -6.90
CA SER A 67 -14.09 -2.06 -7.15
C SER A 67 -13.83 -3.28 -8.05
N ASN A 68 -12.79 -3.23 -8.89
CA ASN A 68 -12.39 -4.35 -9.73
C ASN A 68 -11.58 -5.41 -8.98
N GLY A 69 -11.03 -5.07 -7.81
CA GLY A 69 -10.18 -5.93 -7.01
C GLY A 69 -8.80 -6.16 -7.63
N VAL A 70 -8.35 -5.26 -8.51
CA VAL A 70 -7.08 -5.41 -9.25
C VAL A 70 -6.06 -4.39 -8.77
N LEU A 71 -6.42 -3.10 -8.79
CA LEU A 71 -5.52 -2.02 -8.42
C LEU A 71 -5.71 -1.64 -6.95
N PRO A 72 -4.65 -1.21 -6.24
CA PRO A 72 -4.81 -0.66 -4.91
C PRO A 72 -5.64 0.62 -4.97
N GLY A 73 -6.49 0.82 -3.95
CA GLY A 73 -7.11 2.13 -3.73
C GLY A 73 -6.08 3.19 -3.35
N LYS A 74 -6.52 4.44 -3.18
CA LYS A 74 -5.61 5.55 -2.84
C LYS A 74 -4.84 5.24 -1.56
N THR A 75 -3.52 5.26 -1.68
CA THR A 75 -2.57 4.79 -0.66
C THR A 75 -1.49 5.82 -0.40
N ILE A 76 -1.10 5.99 0.87
CA ILE A 76 0.11 6.73 1.25
C ILE A 76 1.13 5.78 1.90
N PHE A 77 2.37 5.85 1.41
CA PHE A 77 3.53 5.26 2.03
C PHE A 77 4.31 6.35 2.77
N PHE A 78 4.45 6.20 4.07
CA PHE A 78 5.26 7.08 4.91
C PHE A 78 6.69 6.55 4.98
N CYS A 79 7.57 7.20 4.23
CA CYS A 79 8.98 6.85 4.13
C CYS A 79 9.83 7.79 4.99
N MET A 80 11.02 7.30 5.34
CA MET A 80 11.94 8.02 6.21
C MET A 80 12.80 9.05 5.48
N THR A 81 13.35 8.69 4.32
CA THR A 81 14.25 9.56 3.55
C THR A 81 13.86 9.55 2.07
N MET A 82 14.32 10.55 1.32
CA MET A 82 14.11 10.63 -0.14
C MET A 82 14.65 9.39 -0.85
N LYS A 83 15.83 8.92 -0.42
CA LYS A 83 16.48 7.72 -0.95
C LYS A 83 15.61 6.49 -0.70
N HIS A 84 15.02 6.39 0.49
CA HIS A 84 14.10 5.31 0.81
C HIS A 84 12.85 5.35 -0.09
N ALA A 85 12.20 6.51 -0.23
CA ALA A 85 11.03 6.66 -1.09
C ALA A 85 11.29 6.26 -2.55
N ARG A 86 12.44 6.68 -3.10
CA ARG A 86 12.85 6.33 -4.48
C ARG A 86 13.08 4.82 -4.63
N ARG A 87 13.69 4.16 -3.65
CA ARG A 87 13.88 2.69 -3.68
C ARG A 87 12.56 1.93 -3.64
N ILE A 88 11.60 2.34 -2.81
CA ILE A 88 10.26 1.74 -2.80
C ILE A 88 9.59 1.92 -4.18
N LYS A 89 9.71 3.11 -4.78
CA LYS A 89 9.18 3.37 -6.12
C LYS A 89 9.82 2.46 -7.18
N GLU A 90 11.13 2.26 -7.15
CA GLU A 90 11.83 1.33 -8.04
C GLU A 90 11.34 -0.12 -7.88
N ILE A 91 11.09 -0.55 -6.64
CA ILE A 91 10.55 -1.89 -6.35
C ILE A 91 9.13 -2.04 -6.91
N PHE A 92 8.27 -1.02 -6.76
CA PHE A 92 6.94 -1.04 -7.36
C PHE A 92 7.00 -1.21 -8.88
N ASP A 93 7.88 -0.47 -9.54
CA ASP A 93 8.05 -0.56 -10.99
C ASP A 93 8.59 -1.92 -11.44
N GLN A 94 9.45 -2.56 -10.63
CA GLN A 94 9.98 -3.90 -10.89
C GLN A 94 8.93 -4.99 -10.74
N PHE A 95 8.09 -4.93 -9.70
CA PHE A 95 7.07 -5.94 -9.45
C PHE A 95 5.83 -5.78 -10.32
N TYR A 96 5.50 -4.55 -10.70
CA TYR A 96 4.31 -4.23 -11.49
C TYR A 96 4.68 -3.44 -12.76
N PRO A 97 5.43 -4.05 -13.70
CA PRO A 97 5.91 -3.37 -14.90
C PRO A 97 4.77 -2.84 -15.79
N GLN A 98 3.60 -3.48 -15.74
CA GLN A 98 2.43 -3.07 -16.53
C GLN A 98 1.87 -1.69 -16.15
N GLY A 99 2.19 -1.19 -14.95
CA GLY A 99 1.81 0.17 -14.51
C GLY A 99 2.99 0.96 -13.94
N ALA A 100 4.21 0.58 -14.35
CA ALA A 100 5.43 1.22 -13.89
C ALA A 100 5.41 2.72 -14.20
N GLY A 101 5.78 3.52 -13.20
CA GLY A 101 5.83 4.97 -13.31
C GLY A 101 4.47 5.68 -13.24
N GLU A 102 3.33 5.00 -13.33
CA GLU A 102 1.99 5.61 -13.24
C GLU A 102 1.29 5.29 -11.92
N ILE A 103 1.40 4.05 -11.44
CA ILE A 103 0.72 3.60 -10.22
C ILE A 103 1.30 4.28 -8.99
N ALA A 104 2.63 4.34 -8.88
CA ALA A 104 3.35 4.88 -7.74
C ALA A 104 4.17 6.11 -8.12
N LYS A 105 4.02 7.19 -7.34
CA LYS A 105 4.81 8.42 -7.48
C LYS A 105 5.40 8.83 -6.14
N VAL A 106 6.64 9.29 -6.18
CA VAL A 106 7.30 9.93 -5.03
C VAL A 106 6.81 11.37 -4.96
N ILE A 107 6.26 11.77 -3.82
CA ILE A 107 5.72 13.11 -3.56
C ILE A 107 6.49 13.69 -2.37
N VAL A 108 7.44 14.57 -2.68
CA VAL A 108 8.39 15.11 -1.71
C VAL A 108 8.54 16.61 -1.93
N SER A 109 8.81 17.35 -0.85
CA SER A 109 8.87 18.82 -0.89
C SER A 109 9.96 19.38 -1.78
N ASP A 110 11.03 18.62 -1.99
CA ASP A 110 12.17 19.02 -2.83
C ASP A 110 11.87 18.93 -4.34
N ASP A 111 10.78 18.26 -4.75
CA ASP A 111 10.44 18.12 -6.17
C ASP A 111 9.50 19.25 -6.62
N PRO A 112 9.94 20.17 -7.51
CA PRO A 112 9.11 21.28 -7.99
C PRO A 112 7.84 20.82 -8.70
N ARG A 113 7.83 19.60 -9.27
CA ARG A 113 6.69 19.03 -10.02
C ARG A 113 5.53 18.65 -9.11
N VAL A 114 5.75 18.63 -7.80
CA VAL A 114 4.69 18.31 -6.83
C VAL A 114 3.71 19.47 -6.71
N TYR A 115 4.19 20.69 -6.81
CA TYR A 115 3.40 21.91 -6.59
C TYR A 115 2.69 22.39 -7.87
N GLY A 116 1.64 23.19 -7.68
CA GLY A 116 0.87 23.82 -8.76
C GLY A 116 -0.33 23.01 -9.25
N LYS A 117 -1.19 23.66 -10.03
CA LYS A 117 -2.32 23.02 -10.71
C LYS A 117 -1.79 22.03 -11.74
N GLY A 118 -2.21 20.77 -11.66
CA GLY A 118 -1.68 19.68 -12.46
C GLY A 118 -0.36 19.09 -11.95
N GLY A 119 0.16 19.52 -10.80
CA GLY A 119 1.33 18.91 -10.15
C GLY A 119 1.00 17.51 -9.58
N LEU A 120 2.03 16.76 -9.16
CA LEU A 120 1.85 15.38 -8.66
C LEU A 120 0.87 15.28 -7.49
N LEU A 121 0.87 16.27 -6.59
CA LEU A 121 -0.08 16.29 -5.47
C LEU A 121 -1.52 16.52 -5.94
N ASP A 122 -1.71 17.46 -6.88
CA ASP A 122 -3.02 17.75 -7.46
C ASP A 122 -3.56 16.54 -8.24
N GLN A 123 -2.71 15.88 -9.01
CA GLN A 123 -3.02 14.63 -9.69
C GLN A 123 -3.39 13.53 -8.69
N PHE A 124 -2.61 13.35 -7.62
CA PHE A 124 -2.92 12.34 -6.59
C PHE A 124 -4.29 12.58 -5.94
N LYS A 125 -4.66 13.85 -5.72
CA LYS A 125 -5.94 14.24 -5.11
C LYS A 125 -7.12 14.12 -6.07
N ASN A 126 -6.96 14.57 -7.31
CA ASN A 126 -8.08 14.80 -8.22
C ASN A 126 -8.22 13.74 -9.31
N ASN A 127 -7.14 13.05 -9.69
CA ASN A 127 -7.12 12.09 -10.79
C ASN A 127 -7.11 10.64 -10.29
N ASP A 128 -7.36 9.72 -11.22
CA ASP A 128 -7.34 8.29 -10.95
C ASP A 128 -5.96 7.81 -10.49
N PHE A 129 -4.95 8.22 -11.26
CA PHE A 129 -3.53 8.00 -11.02
C PHE A 129 -2.84 9.29 -10.55
N PRO A 130 -1.78 9.19 -9.72
CA PRO A 130 -1.24 7.96 -9.14
C PRO A 130 -2.14 7.33 -8.07
N ARG A 131 -2.05 6.01 -7.87
CA ARG A 131 -2.75 5.28 -6.80
C ARG A 131 -1.99 5.32 -5.48
N ILE A 132 -0.67 5.30 -5.58
CA ILE A 132 0.23 5.20 -4.44
C ILE A 132 1.09 6.46 -4.41
N ALA A 133 0.96 7.23 -3.33
CA ALA A 133 1.83 8.34 -3.03
C ALA A 133 2.89 7.92 -2.01
N ILE A 134 4.16 7.98 -2.41
CA ILE A 134 5.29 7.67 -1.55
C ILE A 134 5.86 8.99 -1.05
N SER A 135 5.68 9.29 0.23
CA SER A 135 5.97 10.59 0.80
C SER A 135 6.98 10.51 1.93
N VAL A 136 7.72 11.60 2.07
CA VAL A 136 8.57 11.88 3.22
C VAL A 136 8.13 13.23 3.76
N ASP A 137 7.47 13.22 4.92
CA ASP A 137 7.00 14.36 5.72
C ASP A 137 5.94 15.29 5.08
N MET A 138 5.86 15.34 3.74
CA MET A 138 4.96 16.24 3.02
C MET A 138 3.48 15.88 3.21
N LEU A 139 3.14 14.59 3.19
CA LEU A 139 1.77 14.11 3.36
C LEU A 139 1.35 13.89 4.82
N ASP A 140 2.23 14.17 5.77
CA ASP A 140 1.95 13.99 7.20
C ASP A 140 0.93 15.06 7.68
N THR A 141 1.00 16.26 7.10
CA THR A 141 0.17 17.43 7.46
C THR A 141 -0.58 18.05 6.27
N GLY A 142 -1.74 18.68 6.53
CA GLY A 142 -2.37 19.60 5.58
C GLY A 142 -3.08 19.03 4.34
N ILE A 143 -2.99 17.73 4.05
CA ILE A 143 -3.60 17.15 2.84
C ILE A 143 -4.91 16.42 3.15
N ASP A 144 -5.92 16.73 2.33
CA ASP A 144 -7.29 16.25 2.48
C ASP A 144 -7.71 15.46 1.23
N ILE A 145 -7.79 14.13 1.41
CA ILE A 145 -8.14 13.15 0.37
C ILE A 145 -9.10 12.13 1.00
N SER A 146 -10.41 12.31 0.77
CA SER A 146 -11.45 11.44 1.33
C SER A 146 -11.31 9.97 0.90
N GLU A 147 -10.75 9.73 -0.29
CA GLU A 147 -10.61 8.41 -0.91
C GLU A 147 -9.45 7.57 -0.34
N LEU A 148 -8.66 8.10 0.60
CA LEU A 148 -7.56 7.34 1.21
C LEU A 148 -8.09 6.12 1.94
N VAL A 149 -7.74 4.93 1.44
CA VAL A 149 -8.17 3.65 2.02
C VAL A 149 -7.01 2.84 2.57
N ASN A 150 -5.76 3.17 2.24
CA ASN A 150 -4.59 2.47 2.76
C ASN A 150 -3.53 3.46 3.27
N LEU A 151 -2.99 3.19 4.45
CA LEU A 151 -1.86 3.90 5.04
C LEU A 151 -0.77 2.89 5.38
N VAL A 152 0.46 3.13 4.91
CA VAL A 152 1.59 2.23 5.13
C VAL A 152 2.70 2.97 5.88
N PHE A 153 3.01 2.51 7.09
CA PHE A 153 4.11 3.03 7.90
C PHE A 153 5.38 2.24 7.60
N ALA A 154 6.18 2.75 6.66
CA ALA A 154 7.50 2.21 6.31
C ALA A 154 8.64 2.93 7.07
N LYS A 155 8.32 3.60 8.18
CA LYS A 155 9.28 4.22 9.09
C LYS A 155 8.78 4.14 10.54
N PRO A 156 9.69 4.16 11.53
CA PRO A 156 9.29 4.42 12.90
C PRO A 156 8.85 5.89 13.07
N VAL A 157 7.87 6.12 13.93
CA VAL A 157 7.28 7.43 14.25
C VAL A 157 7.37 7.65 15.76
N PHE A 158 8.16 8.64 16.16
CA PHE A 158 8.42 8.91 17.58
C PHE A 158 7.42 9.88 18.22
N SER A 159 6.84 10.78 17.43
CA SER A 159 5.89 11.77 17.93
C SER A 159 4.47 11.23 17.89
N TYR A 160 3.84 11.16 19.07
CA TYR A 160 2.45 10.76 19.22
C TYR A 160 1.49 11.64 18.39
N THR A 161 1.75 12.95 18.38
CA THR A 161 0.96 13.93 17.61
C THR A 161 1.04 13.66 16.11
N LYS A 162 2.25 13.48 15.56
CA LYS A 162 2.42 13.14 14.13
C LYS A 162 1.77 11.81 13.79
N PHE A 163 1.94 10.79 14.63
CA PHE A 163 1.33 9.48 14.43
C PHE A 163 -0.20 9.58 14.28
N TRP A 164 -0.88 10.31 15.17
CA TRP A 164 -2.31 10.53 15.06
C TRP A 164 -2.72 11.42 13.88
N GLN A 165 -1.90 12.39 13.49
CA GLN A 165 -2.13 13.18 12.27
C GLN A 165 -2.06 12.31 11.01
N MET A 166 -1.11 11.37 10.95
CA MET A 166 -0.96 10.43 9.85
C MET A 166 -2.17 9.48 9.77
N ILE A 167 -2.59 8.91 10.91
CA ILE A 167 -3.81 8.07 10.98
C ILE A 167 -5.06 8.86 10.59
N GLY A 168 -5.16 10.12 11.04
CA GLY A 168 -6.27 11.01 10.73
C GLY A 168 -6.48 11.27 9.23
N ARG A 169 -5.51 10.96 8.38
CA ARG A 169 -5.68 10.99 6.91
C ARG A 169 -6.66 9.92 6.43
N GLY A 170 -6.68 8.76 7.08
CA GLY A 170 -7.55 7.64 6.72
C GLY A 170 -8.99 7.77 7.21
N THR A 171 -9.25 8.60 8.23
CA THR A 171 -10.56 8.67 8.91
C THR A 171 -11.62 9.50 8.16
N ARG A 172 -11.25 10.16 7.06
CA ARG A 172 -12.17 10.99 6.27
C ARG A 172 -13.26 10.14 5.64
N ILE A 173 -14.51 10.57 5.81
CA ILE A 173 -15.69 9.89 5.25
C ILE A 173 -15.84 10.29 3.78
N LEU A 174 -16.14 9.32 2.93
CA LEU A 174 -16.43 9.56 1.52
C LEU A 174 -17.93 9.88 1.34
N ASN A 175 -18.26 11.16 1.16
CA ASN A 175 -19.63 11.59 0.89
C ASN A 175 -20.05 11.24 -0.56
N PHE A 176 -21.36 11.11 -0.79
CA PHE A 176 -21.90 10.80 -2.13
C PHE A 176 -21.39 11.74 -3.22
N SER A 177 -21.31 13.05 -2.93
CA SER A 177 -20.81 14.08 -3.86
C SER A 177 -19.30 14.01 -4.15
N GLN A 178 -18.54 13.23 -3.37
CA GLN A 178 -17.10 13.06 -3.53
C GLN A 178 -16.72 11.70 -4.12
N ARG A 179 -17.71 10.85 -4.43
CA ARG A 179 -17.48 9.55 -5.06
C ARG A 179 -16.89 9.76 -6.45
N LYS A 180 -15.87 8.96 -6.78
CA LYS A 180 -15.23 8.96 -8.09
C LYS A 180 -15.34 7.58 -8.72
N SER A 181 -15.04 7.48 -10.02
CA SER A 181 -15.18 6.23 -10.78
C SER A 181 -14.33 5.08 -10.22
N TRP A 182 -13.28 5.38 -9.46
CA TRP A 182 -12.38 4.40 -8.85
C TRP A 182 -12.58 4.19 -7.35
N CYS A 183 -13.43 4.98 -6.71
CA CYS A 183 -13.72 4.87 -5.29
C CYS A 183 -15.20 5.21 -5.07
N HIS A 184 -16.03 4.17 -5.11
CA HIS A 184 -17.48 4.30 -4.96
C HIS A 184 -17.91 4.34 -3.50
N GLU A 185 -17.22 3.60 -2.64
CA GLU A 185 -17.58 3.41 -1.23
C GLU A 185 -16.33 3.35 -0.36
N LYS A 186 -16.45 3.86 0.86
CA LYS A 186 -15.40 3.82 1.87
C LYS A 186 -16.03 3.68 3.24
N ASP A 187 -16.04 2.46 3.73
CA ASP A 187 -16.56 2.14 5.08
C ASP A 187 -15.43 1.95 6.09
N LYS A 188 -14.23 1.64 5.59
CA LYS A 188 -13.04 1.34 6.37
C LYS A 188 -11.78 1.78 5.64
N PHE A 189 -10.70 1.93 6.38
CA PHE A 189 -9.35 2.10 5.85
C PHE A 189 -8.42 1.09 6.54
N LEU A 190 -7.36 0.73 5.85
CA LEU A 190 -6.34 -0.20 6.30
C LEU A 190 -5.09 0.57 6.71
N ILE A 191 -4.52 0.17 7.84
CA ILE A 191 -3.20 0.61 8.27
C ILE A 191 -2.29 -0.62 8.25
N ILE A 192 -1.15 -0.50 7.56
CA ILE A 192 -0.08 -1.49 7.57
C ILE A 192 1.08 -0.86 8.31
N ASP A 193 1.43 -1.43 9.45
CA ASP A 193 2.56 -0.99 10.27
C ASP A 193 3.71 -1.97 10.11
N CYS A 194 4.83 -1.50 9.54
CA CYS A 194 6.02 -2.31 9.31
C CYS A 194 7.11 -2.08 10.38
N TRP A 195 6.86 -1.20 11.35
CA TRP A 195 7.85 -0.72 12.33
C TRP A 195 7.33 -0.71 13.77
N ASP A 196 6.27 -1.46 14.05
CA ASP A 196 5.71 -1.64 15.40
C ASP A 196 5.37 -0.31 16.13
N ASN A 197 4.99 0.71 15.37
CA ASN A 197 4.54 2.01 15.87
C ASN A 197 3.34 1.89 16.83
N PHE A 198 2.39 1.02 16.53
CA PHE A 198 1.25 0.79 17.44
C PHE A 198 1.70 0.19 18.78
N GLU A 199 2.67 -0.72 18.74
CA GLU A 199 3.23 -1.33 19.95
C GLU A 199 4.02 -0.31 20.77
N TYR A 200 4.83 0.51 20.11
CA TYR A 200 5.55 1.62 20.72
C TYR A 200 4.63 2.57 21.51
N PHE A 201 3.48 2.94 20.93
CA PHE A 201 2.47 3.77 21.61
C PHE A 201 1.49 2.98 22.49
N LYS A 202 1.69 1.67 22.68
CA LYS A 202 0.83 0.77 23.48
C LYS A 202 -0.64 0.78 23.05
N LEU A 203 -0.88 0.93 21.75
CA LEU A 203 -2.21 0.95 21.14
C LEU A 203 -2.58 -0.45 20.62
N ASN A 204 -3.78 -0.93 20.97
CA ASN A 204 -4.27 -2.25 20.57
C ASN A 204 -5.52 -2.14 19.69
N PRO A 205 -5.40 -1.77 18.40
CA PRO A 205 -6.55 -1.70 17.51
C PRO A 205 -7.15 -3.09 17.23
N LYS A 206 -8.46 -3.10 16.92
CA LYS A 206 -9.13 -4.30 16.39
C LYS A 206 -8.62 -4.51 14.95
N GLY A 207 -7.80 -5.54 14.71
CA GLY A 207 -7.29 -5.85 13.36
C GLY A 207 -8.38 -6.28 12.36
N LYS A 208 -7.97 -6.43 11.10
CA LYS A 208 -8.79 -6.82 9.93
C LYS A 208 -9.43 -8.19 10.14
N GLU A 209 -10.72 -8.28 9.84
CA GLU A 209 -11.34 -9.53 9.41
C GLU A 209 -11.03 -9.71 7.92
N ASN A 210 -10.19 -10.69 7.59
CA ASN A 210 -9.72 -10.88 6.22
C ASN A 210 -10.82 -11.53 5.37
N LYS A 211 -11.69 -10.72 4.76
CA LYS A 211 -12.54 -11.17 3.65
C LYS A 211 -11.71 -11.07 2.39
N ILE A 212 -11.21 -12.21 1.90
CA ILE A 212 -10.52 -12.29 0.61
C ILE A 212 -11.50 -11.84 -0.47
N GLN A 213 -11.35 -10.62 -0.97
CA GLN A 213 -12.08 -10.18 -2.15
C GLN A 213 -11.47 -10.86 -3.36
N THR A 214 -12.26 -11.71 -4.03
CA THR A 214 -11.85 -12.31 -5.30
C THR A 214 -11.94 -11.24 -6.38
N ALA A 215 -10.85 -10.98 -7.09
CA ALA A 215 -10.81 -10.00 -8.18
C ALA A 215 -11.90 -10.31 -9.23
N LEU A 216 -12.51 -9.27 -9.81
CA LEU A 216 -13.60 -9.43 -10.77
C LEU A 216 -13.23 -10.35 -11.95
N PRO A 217 -12.03 -10.24 -12.56
CA PRO A 217 -11.64 -11.14 -13.65
C PRO A 217 -11.61 -12.62 -13.22
N VAL A 218 -11.17 -12.90 -11.98
CA VAL A 218 -11.13 -14.26 -11.43
C VAL A 218 -12.56 -14.78 -11.18
N ARG A 219 -13.45 -13.94 -10.67
CA ARG A 219 -14.85 -14.29 -10.47
C ARG A 219 -15.56 -14.58 -11.79
N LEU A 220 -15.35 -13.73 -12.80
CA LEU A 220 -15.90 -13.91 -14.14
C LEU A 220 -15.39 -15.22 -14.77
N PHE A 221 -14.09 -15.49 -14.65
CA PHE A 221 -13.51 -16.73 -15.15
C PHE A 221 -14.07 -17.97 -14.45
N LYS A 222 -14.21 -17.95 -13.13
CA LYS A 222 -14.86 -19.04 -12.37
C LYS A 222 -16.30 -19.26 -12.81
N MET A 223 -17.07 -18.20 -12.99
CA MET A 223 -18.45 -18.29 -13.48
C MET A 223 -18.51 -18.90 -14.89
N HIS A 224 -17.57 -18.57 -15.77
CA HIS A 224 -17.48 -19.18 -17.10
C HIS A 224 -17.14 -20.68 -17.00
N LEU A 225 -16.20 -21.08 -16.14
CA LEU A 225 -15.88 -22.49 -15.91
C LEU A 225 -17.08 -23.28 -15.36
N GLU A 226 -17.80 -22.73 -14.39
CA GLU A 226 -19.02 -23.35 -13.84
C GLU A 226 -20.11 -23.50 -14.91
N LYS A 227 -20.33 -22.47 -15.73
CA LYS A 227 -21.27 -22.52 -16.86
C LYS A 227 -20.90 -23.64 -17.84
N LEU A 228 -19.62 -23.75 -18.19
CA LEU A 228 -19.11 -24.81 -19.07
C LEU A 228 -19.32 -26.21 -18.47
N GLN A 229 -19.02 -26.38 -17.18
CA GLN A 229 -19.20 -27.64 -16.49
C GLN A 229 -20.68 -28.10 -16.52
N ILE A 230 -21.61 -27.19 -16.20
CA ILE A 230 -23.05 -27.46 -16.27
C ILE A 230 -23.49 -27.78 -17.71
N ALA A 231 -22.94 -27.09 -18.71
CA ALA A 231 -23.28 -27.32 -20.12
C ALA A 231 -22.83 -28.71 -20.61
N ILE A 232 -21.67 -29.18 -20.14
CA ILE A 232 -21.14 -30.53 -20.41
C ILE A 232 -22.00 -31.60 -19.71
N GLU A 233 -22.34 -31.41 -18.43
CA GLU A 233 -23.17 -32.34 -17.67
C GLU A 233 -24.58 -32.48 -18.25
N LYS A 234 -25.14 -31.41 -18.82
CA LYS A 234 -26.46 -31.41 -19.48
C LYS A 234 -26.44 -31.85 -20.95
N ASN A 235 -25.27 -32.25 -21.47
CA ASN A 235 -25.06 -32.66 -22.87
C ASN A 235 -25.66 -31.65 -23.88
N SER A 236 -25.52 -30.36 -23.57
CA SER A 236 -26.10 -29.26 -24.35
C SER A 236 -25.14 -28.81 -25.45
N ALA A 237 -25.66 -28.41 -26.62
CA ALA A 237 -24.88 -27.96 -27.78
C ALA A 237 -23.97 -26.73 -27.53
N ILE A 238 -24.08 -26.08 -26.37
CA ILE A 238 -23.22 -24.96 -25.92
C ILE A 238 -21.80 -25.45 -25.60
N ALA A 239 -21.64 -26.71 -25.19
CA ALA A 239 -20.33 -27.30 -24.89
C ALA A 239 -19.41 -27.35 -26.12
N ASP A 240 -19.97 -27.39 -27.34
CA ASP A 240 -19.20 -27.45 -28.58
C ASP A 240 -18.85 -26.06 -29.15
N SER A 241 -19.60 -25.00 -28.80
CA SER A 241 -19.38 -23.65 -29.32
C SER A 241 -18.46 -22.78 -28.46
N GLU A 242 -18.34 -23.06 -27.15
CA GLU A 242 -17.40 -22.40 -26.22
C GLU A 242 -16.09 -23.21 -26.02
N LYS A 243 -15.70 -24.06 -26.96
CA LYS A 243 -14.34 -24.64 -26.98
C LYS A 243 -13.34 -23.48 -27.02
N LEU A 244 -12.66 -23.25 -25.89
CA LEU A 244 -11.59 -22.26 -25.78
C LEU A 244 -10.69 -22.38 -27.02
N ASN A 245 -10.57 -21.27 -27.77
CA ASN A 245 -9.57 -21.16 -28.83
C ASN A 245 -8.23 -21.72 -28.32
N PRO A 246 -7.55 -22.58 -29.09
CA PRO A 246 -6.41 -23.38 -28.64
C PRO A 246 -5.10 -22.56 -28.48
N CYS A 247 -5.16 -21.37 -27.88
CA CYS A 247 -3.99 -20.52 -27.63
C CYS A 247 -3.25 -20.87 -26.32
N LEU A 248 -3.80 -21.77 -25.48
CA LEU A 248 -3.21 -22.17 -24.19
C LEU A 248 -2.35 -23.45 -24.24
N LYS A 249 -2.09 -24.02 -25.42
CA LYS A 249 -1.33 -25.28 -25.53
C LYS A 249 0.20 -25.14 -25.53
N GLU A 250 0.77 -23.94 -25.61
CA GLU A 250 2.24 -23.82 -25.80
C GLU A 250 3.10 -23.65 -24.54
N HIS A 251 2.53 -23.46 -23.35
CA HIS A 251 3.37 -23.20 -22.15
C HIS A 251 3.62 -24.43 -21.26
N ARG A 252 3.41 -25.65 -21.78
CA ARG A 252 3.68 -26.90 -21.04
C ARG A 252 4.80 -27.73 -21.66
N GLN A 253 5.91 -27.10 -22.04
CA GLN A 253 7.20 -27.77 -22.16
C GLN A 253 8.34 -26.79 -21.85
N VAL A 254 8.78 -26.76 -20.58
CA VAL A 254 10.21 -26.89 -20.28
C VAL A 254 10.30 -27.80 -19.06
N GLN A 255 10.82 -29.00 -19.31
CA GLN A 255 11.14 -30.06 -18.36
C GLN A 255 12.54 -29.81 -17.79
N VAL A 256 12.68 -30.13 -16.49
CA VAL A 256 13.90 -30.44 -15.69
C VAL A 256 14.88 -29.29 -15.47
#